data_AF-A0A7W0U5F9-F1
#
_entry.id   AF-A0A7W0U5F9-F1
#
_cell.length_a   1.000
_cell.length_b   1.000
_cell.length_c   1.000
_cell.angle_alpha   90.00
_cell.angle_beta   90.00
_cell.angle_gamma   90.00
#
_symmetry.space_group_name_H-M   'P 1'
#
loop_
_entity.id
_entity.type
_entity.pdbx_description
1 polymer ?
#
loop_
_entity_poly.entity_id
_entity_poly.type
_entity_poly.pdbx_seq_one_letter_code
_entity_poly.pdbx_strand_id
1 'polypeptide(L)'
;VPELREPLATVLSDLECVHDRLIRKPLVPVHGAPHMRQWLDDGGRLGLIDFDRFALGEPELDLATFLAELDTESDRRLPMTDLEAAAVAGFEDNGVGLDPARLALYRAHKRLAKVTRTACSLRADGDQRAGRHLRGVEAALLGACS
;
A
#
# COMPACT_ATOMS: atom_id res chain seq x y z
N VAL A 1 -1.46 -13.56 -18.14
CA VAL A 1 -0.61 -12.68 -18.97
C VAL A 1 0.81 -13.22 -18.97
N PRO A 2 1.23 -13.97 -20.01
CA PRO A 2 2.56 -14.62 -20.05
C PRO A 2 3.72 -13.63 -19.90
N GLU A 3 3.58 -12.42 -20.45
CA GLU A 3 4.60 -11.37 -20.46
C GLU A 3 4.90 -10.79 -19.07
N LEU A 4 3.94 -10.85 -18.14
CA LEU A 4 4.13 -10.37 -16.77
C LEU A 4 4.75 -11.43 -15.86
N ARG A 5 4.91 -12.68 -16.32
CA ARG A 5 5.29 -13.81 -15.46
C ARG A 5 6.68 -13.64 -14.86
N GLU A 6 7.67 -13.31 -15.69
CA GLU A 6 9.05 -13.12 -15.23
C GLU A 6 9.21 -11.88 -14.35
N PRO A 7 8.72 -10.68 -14.74
CA PRO A 7 8.76 -9.51 -13.86
C PRO A 7 8.07 -9.72 -12.51
N LEU A 8 6.91 -10.39 -12.49
CA LEU A 8 6.21 -10.68 -11.24
C LEU A 8 7.01 -11.63 -10.34
N ALA A 9 7.66 -12.64 -10.91
CA ALA A 9 8.50 -13.57 -10.15
C ALA A 9 9.70 -12.86 -9.52
N THR A 10 10.36 -11.96 -10.27
CA THR A 10 11.47 -11.15 -9.73
C THR A 10 11.00 -10.26 -8.58
N VAL A 11 9.93 -9.50 -8.77
CA VAL A 11 9.41 -8.60 -7.72
C VAL A 11 8.97 -9.38 -6.47
N LEU A 12 8.34 -10.56 -6.63
CA LEU A 12 7.99 -11.42 -5.50
C LEU A 12 9.24 -11.86 -4.73
N SER A 13 10.28 -12.32 -5.43
CA SER A 13 11.54 -12.75 -4.80
C SER A 13 12.24 -11.62 -4.06
N ASP A 14 12.24 -10.40 -4.63
CA ASP A 14 12.81 -9.22 -3.98
C ASP A 14 12.03 -8.86 -2.70
N LEU A 15 10.70 -8.89 -2.76
CA LEU A 15 9.83 -8.63 -1.60
C LEU A 15 10.06 -9.63 -0.47
N GLU A 16 10.17 -10.93 -0.80
CA GLU A 16 10.51 -11.99 0.16
C GLU A 16 11.88 -11.72 0.80
N CYS A 17 12.90 -11.39 -0.01
CA CYS A 17 14.24 -11.10 0.49
C CYS A 17 14.28 -9.90 1.42
N VAL A 18 13.52 -8.84 1.13
CA VAL A 18 13.41 -7.68 2.03
C VAL A 18 12.68 -8.07 3.31
N HIS A 19 11.62 -8.86 3.22
CA HIS A 19 10.86 -9.29 4.40
C HIS A 19 11.73 -10.09 5.39
N ASP A 20 12.56 -10.98 4.88
CA ASP A 20 13.48 -11.80 5.69
C ASP A 20 14.54 -10.99 6.45
N ARG A 21 14.84 -9.78 5.98
CA ARG A 21 15.83 -8.88 6.61
C ARG A 21 15.23 -7.98 7.69
N LEU A 22 13.90 -7.93 7.81
CA LEU A 22 13.24 -7.04 8.75
C LEU A 22 13.26 -7.59 10.18
N ILE A 23 13.77 -6.78 11.11
CA ILE A 23 13.74 -7.10 12.54
C ILE A 23 12.30 -6.97 13.04
N ARG A 24 11.74 -8.02 13.64
CA ARG A 24 10.37 -8.01 14.18
C ARG A 24 10.12 -6.80 15.09
N LYS A 25 9.03 -6.08 14.85
CA LYS A 25 8.52 -5.01 15.72
C LYS A 25 7.33 -5.52 16.55
N PRO A 26 7.01 -4.88 17.68
CA PRO A 26 5.76 -5.12 18.39
C PRO A 26 4.56 -4.93 17.46
N LEU A 27 3.62 -5.87 17.51
CA LEU A 27 2.38 -5.79 16.74
C LEU A 27 1.36 -4.96 17.51
N VAL A 28 0.60 -4.16 16.78
CA VAL A 28 -0.49 -3.34 17.30
C VAL A 28 -1.82 -3.78 16.66
N PRO A 29 -2.96 -3.43 17.24
CA PRO A 29 -4.24 -3.56 16.56
C PRO A 29 -4.22 -2.83 15.21
N VAL A 30 -4.55 -3.56 14.14
CA VAL A 30 -4.69 -3.02 12.78
C VAL A 30 -6.04 -3.46 12.22
N HIS A 31 -6.63 -2.61 11.38
CA HIS A 31 -7.83 -2.92 10.60
C HIS A 31 -7.57 -4.00 9.55
N GLY A 32 -6.37 -4.02 8.97
CA GLY A 32 -5.90 -5.02 7.99
C GLY A 32 -6.31 -4.74 6.54
N ALA A 33 -7.27 -3.86 6.29
CA ALA A 33 -7.72 -3.48 4.94
C ALA A 33 -8.53 -2.17 4.88
N PRO A 34 -8.03 -1.02 5.37
CA PRO A 34 -8.78 0.23 5.39
C PRO A 34 -8.99 0.80 3.98
N HIS A 35 -10.18 0.58 3.42
CA HIS A 35 -10.64 1.12 2.15
C HIS A 35 -11.28 2.50 2.32
N MET A 36 -11.18 3.38 1.30
CA MET A 36 -11.75 4.74 1.37
C MET A 36 -13.25 4.75 1.72
N ARG A 37 -14.02 3.76 1.24
CA ARG A 37 -15.46 3.65 1.50
C ARG A 37 -15.82 3.22 2.93
N GLN A 38 -14.84 2.85 3.74
CA GLN A 38 -15.02 2.44 5.14
C GLN A 38 -14.80 3.59 6.12
N TRP A 39 -14.48 4.79 5.61
CA TRP A 39 -14.34 5.97 6.44
C TRP A 39 -15.66 6.75 6.50
N LEU A 40 -16.06 7.12 7.70
CA LEU A 40 -17.20 7.98 7.99
C LEU A 40 -16.65 9.31 8.52
N ASP A 41 -17.09 10.41 7.93
CA ASP A 41 -16.73 11.76 8.37
C ASP A 41 -17.99 12.46 8.90
N ASP A 42 -17.94 12.91 10.16
CA ASP A 42 -19.02 13.69 10.79
C ASP A 42 -18.73 15.21 10.83
N GLY A 43 -17.64 15.66 10.19
CA GLY A 43 -17.18 17.04 10.14
C GLY A 43 -16.22 17.43 11.26
N GLY A 44 -15.97 16.55 12.23
CA GLY A 44 -14.98 16.76 13.29
C GLY A 44 -14.20 15.51 13.69
N ARG A 45 -14.67 14.32 13.29
CA ARG A 45 -14.07 13.03 13.59
C ARG A 45 -14.19 12.11 12.39
N LEU A 46 -13.19 11.23 12.29
CA LEU A 46 -13.21 10.11 11.37
C LEU A 46 -13.56 8.83 12.14
N GLY A 47 -14.61 8.16 11.69
CA GLY A 47 -14.94 6.80 12.08
C GLY A 47 -14.47 5.82 11.02
N LEU A 48 -14.01 4.64 11.44
CA LEU A 48 -13.68 3.53 10.56
C LEU A 48 -14.67 2.39 10.83
N ILE A 49 -15.12 1.71 9.77
CA ILE A 49 -16.05 0.56 9.85
C ILE A 49 -15.47 -0.64 9.09
N ASP A 50 -16.12 -1.81 9.18
CA ASP A 50 -15.73 -3.04 8.47
C ASP A 50 -14.41 -3.69 8.94
N PHE A 51 -14.41 -4.07 10.22
CA PHE A 51 -13.27 -4.70 10.91
C PHE A 51 -13.16 -6.22 10.69
N ASP A 52 -13.67 -6.77 9.59
CA ASP A 52 -13.63 -8.22 9.33
C ASP A 52 -12.21 -8.79 9.20
N ARG A 53 -11.22 -7.92 8.94
CA ARG A 53 -9.79 -8.27 8.86
C ARG A 53 -8.97 -7.75 10.03
N PHE A 54 -9.62 -7.34 11.11
CA PHE A 54 -8.96 -6.85 12.30
C PHE A 54 -8.02 -7.91 12.89
N ALA A 55 -6.78 -7.50 13.16
CA ALA A 55 -5.75 -8.39 13.67
C ALA A 55 -4.67 -7.62 14.44
N LEU A 56 -3.73 -8.36 15.04
CA LEU A 56 -2.46 -7.78 15.44
C LEU A 56 -1.52 -7.75 14.22
N GLY A 57 -0.99 -6.58 13.92
CA GLY A 57 -0.14 -6.37 12.76
C GLY A 57 0.74 -5.14 12.89
N GLU A 58 1.40 -4.79 11.80
CA GLU A 58 2.27 -3.62 11.74
C GLU A 58 1.47 -2.43 11.23
N PRO A 59 1.55 -1.25 11.87
CA PRO A 59 0.73 -0.08 11.49
C PRO A 59 0.98 0.38 10.06
N GLU A 60 2.18 0.14 9.52
CA GLU A 60 2.55 0.42 8.13
C GLU A 60 1.67 -0.35 7.12
N LEU A 61 1.08 -1.48 7.50
CA LEU A 61 0.18 -2.25 6.64
C LEU A 61 -1.11 -1.46 6.35
N ASP A 62 -1.71 -0.87 7.37
CA ASP A 62 -2.94 -0.09 7.25
C ASP A 62 -2.66 1.20 6.49
N LEU A 63 -1.59 1.91 6.86
CA LEU A 63 -1.19 3.13 6.16
C LEU A 63 -0.87 2.86 4.68
N ALA A 64 -0.11 1.81 4.37
CA ALA A 64 0.17 1.44 2.98
C ALA A 64 -1.10 1.08 2.20
N THR A 65 -2.08 0.44 2.85
CA THR A 65 -3.37 0.14 2.23
C THR A 65 -4.15 1.41 1.92
N PHE A 66 -4.25 2.31 2.90
CA PHE A 66 -4.90 3.61 2.76
C PHE A 66 -4.30 4.42 1.61
N LEU A 67 -2.96 4.55 1.56
CA LEU A 67 -2.24 5.28 0.52
C LEU A 67 -2.40 4.63 -0.86
N ALA A 68 -2.42 3.30 -0.93
CA ALA A 68 -2.63 2.60 -2.19
C ALA A 68 -4.04 2.83 -2.75
N GLU A 69 -5.06 2.91 -1.88
CA GLU A 69 -6.44 3.20 -2.28
C GLU A 69 -6.60 4.66 -2.74
N LEU A 70 -6.01 5.62 -2.01
CA LEU A 70 -5.94 7.03 -2.43
C LEU A 70 -5.27 7.17 -3.80
N ASP A 71 -4.20 6.43 -4.07
CA ASP A 71 -3.51 6.48 -5.35
C ASP A 71 -4.38 6.01 -6.54
N THR A 72 -5.46 5.28 -6.25
CA THR A 72 -6.42 4.84 -7.27
C THR A 72 -7.52 5.85 -7.56
N GLU A 73 -7.68 6.85 -6.69
CA GLU A 73 -8.73 7.85 -6.78
C GLU A 73 -8.40 8.90 -7.84
N SER A 74 -9.34 9.07 -8.77
CA SER A 74 -9.13 9.86 -10.00
C SER A 74 -9.29 11.37 -9.79
N ASP A 75 -10.02 11.77 -8.74
CA ASP A 75 -10.48 13.16 -8.53
C ASP A 75 -9.88 13.76 -7.24
N ARG A 76 -8.57 13.58 -7.06
CA ARG A 76 -7.84 14.10 -5.91
C ARG A 76 -7.59 15.60 -6.08
N ARG A 77 -7.91 16.38 -5.04
CA ARG A 77 -7.62 17.82 -4.97
C ARG A 77 -6.17 18.15 -4.62
N LEU A 78 -5.49 17.24 -3.93
CA LEU A 78 -4.12 17.41 -3.46
C LEU A 78 -3.17 16.41 -4.14
N PRO A 79 -1.90 16.78 -4.34
CA PRO A 79 -0.85 15.84 -4.74
C PRO A 79 -0.74 14.64 -3.80
N MET A 80 -0.39 13.47 -4.34
CA MET A 80 -0.20 12.26 -3.53
C MET A 80 0.91 12.41 -2.48
N THR A 81 1.95 13.19 -2.79
CA THR A 81 3.05 13.50 -1.87
C THR A 81 2.56 14.20 -0.61
N ASP A 82 1.63 15.14 -0.77
CA ASP A 82 1.11 15.95 0.32
C ASP A 82 0.15 15.13 1.19
N LEU A 83 -0.68 14.30 0.53
CA LEU A 83 -1.55 13.33 1.21
C LEU A 83 -0.75 12.30 2.01
N GLU A 84 0.35 11.80 1.43
CA GLU A 84 1.25 10.88 2.11
C GLU A 84 1.91 11.52 3.33
N ALA A 85 2.47 12.72 3.17
CA ALA A 85 3.09 13.44 4.27
C ALA A 85 2.09 13.70 5.40
N ALA A 86 0.86 14.11 5.07
CA ALA A 86 -0.20 14.33 6.05
C ALA A 86 -0.62 13.04 6.77
N ALA A 87 -0.72 11.92 6.05
CA ALA A 87 -1.08 10.64 6.63
C ALA A 87 0.02 10.10 7.56
N VAL A 88 1.29 10.22 7.18
CA VAL A 88 2.44 9.85 8.03
C VAL A 88 2.46 10.70 9.29
N ALA A 89 2.35 12.03 9.16
CA ALA A 89 2.32 12.95 10.30
C ALA A 89 1.17 12.62 11.26
N GLY A 90 -0.03 12.31 10.73
CA GLY A 90 -1.16 11.92 11.56
C GLY A 90 -0.91 10.65 12.39
N PHE A 91 -0.17 9.67 11.88
CA PHE A 91 0.21 8.49 12.66
C PHE A 91 1.26 8.84 13.73
N GLU A 92 2.28 9.62 13.36
CA GLU A 92 3.36 10.02 14.26
C GLU A 92 2.86 10.91 15.42
N ASP A 93 1.98 11.87 15.14
CA ASP A 93 1.34 12.74 16.14
C ASP A 93 0.50 11.95 17.17
N ASN A 94 0.03 10.75 16.78
CA ASN A 94 -0.69 9.83 17.66
C ASN A 94 0.25 8.79 18.33
N GLY A 95 1.56 9.02 18.29
CA GLY A 95 2.57 8.17 18.94
C GLY A 95 2.81 6.84 18.23
N VAL A 96 2.36 6.68 16.98
CA VAL A 96 2.60 5.46 16.21
C VAL A 96 3.94 5.58 15.50
N GLY A 97 4.94 4.86 16.00
CA GLY A 97 6.26 4.77 15.36
C GLY A 97 6.18 4.00 14.03
N LEU A 98 6.38 4.73 12.94
CA LEU A 98 6.45 4.18 11.58
C LEU A 98 7.90 3.95 11.16
N ASP A 99 8.15 2.82 10.51
CA ASP A 99 9.40 2.51 9.84
C ASP A 99 9.23 2.79 8.33
N PRO A 100 9.96 3.75 7.76
CA PRO A 100 9.87 4.10 6.34
C PRO A 100 10.13 2.92 5.40
N ALA A 101 11.06 2.02 5.75
CA ALA A 101 11.39 0.87 4.92
C ALA A 101 10.23 -0.15 4.90
N ARG A 102 9.56 -0.35 6.05
CA ARG A 102 8.36 -1.21 6.13
C ARG A 102 7.18 -0.59 5.38
N LEU A 103 6.99 0.72 5.48
CA LEU A 103 5.95 1.43 4.73
C LEU A 103 6.18 1.26 3.22
N ALA A 104 7.40 1.48 2.74
CA ALA A 104 7.74 1.26 1.34
C ALA A 104 7.48 -0.20 0.90
N LEU A 105 7.85 -1.18 1.73
CA LEU A 105 7.61 -2.60 1.47
C LEU A 105 6.11 -2.90 1.33
N TYR A 106 5.29 -2.49 2.29
CA TYR A 106 3.84 -2.76 2.23
C TYR A 106 3.16 -2.05 1.07
N ARG A 107 3.64 -0.86 0.68
CA ARG A 107 3.16 -0.17 -0.51
C ARG A 107 3.47 -0.97 -1.77
N ALA A 108 4.69 -1.51 -1.88
CA ALA A 108 5.06 -2.39 -2.99
C ALA A 108 4.16 -3.65 -3.02
N HIS A 109 3.90 -4.29 -1.88
CA HIS A 109 2.94 -5.39 -1.77
C HIS A 109 1.54 -5.03 -2.29
N LYS A 110 0.98 -3.87 -1.88
CA LYS A 110 -0.37 -3.48 -2.28
C LYS A 110 -0.45 -3.15 -3.78
N ARG A 111 0.59 -2.51 -4.33
CA ARG A 111 0.71 -2.27 -5.77
C ARG A 111 0.81 -3.57 -6.56
N LEU A 112 1.62 -4.53 -6.10
CA LEU A 112 1.73 -5.85 -6.72
C LEU A 112 0.38 -6.60 -6.71
N ALA A 113 -0.31 -6.62 -5.56
CA ALA A 113 -1.64 -7.21 -5.46
C ALA A 113 -2.64 -6.55 -6.43
N LYS A 114 -2.51 -5.25 -6.70
CA LYS A 114 -3.32 -4.54 -7.69
C LYS A 114 -2.93 -4.92 -9.13
N VAL A 115 -1.63 -5.02 -9.44
CA VAL A 115 -1.13 -5.51 -10.74
C VAL A 115 -1.74 -6.87 -11.04
N THR A 116 -1.61 -7.83 -10.12
CA THR A 116 -2.14 -9.19 -10.29
C THR A 116 -3.66 -9.18 -10.44
N ARG A 117 -4.40 -8.44 -9.59
CA ARG A 117 -5.87 -8.30 -9.74
C ARG A 117 -6.28 -7.71 -11.08
N THR A 118 -5.53 -6.74 -11.60
CA THR A 118 -5.81 -6.09 -12.89
C THR A 118 -5.51 -7.03 -14.05
N ALA A 119 -4.37 -7.72 -14.02
CA ALA A 119 -3.97 -8.71 -15.01
C ALA A 119 -4.91 -9.94 -15.05
N CYS A 120 -5.48 -10.31 -13.89
CA CYS A 120 -6.49 -11.37 -13.78
C CYS A 120 -7.91 -10.88 -14.06
N SER A 121 -8.18 -9.56 -14.02
CA SER A 121 -9.46 -9.03 -14.45
C SER A 121 -9.53 -9.14 -15.97
N LEU A 122 -10.47 -9.94 -16.48
CA LEU A 122 -10.73 -10.15 -17.90
C LEU A 122 -11.17 -8.83 -18.56
N ARG A 123 -10.23 -7.92 -18.80
CA ARG A 123 -10.43 -6.59 -19.40
C ARG A 123 -9.47 -6.42 -20.56
N ALA A 124 -9.95 -5.86 -21.66
CA ALA A 124 -9.17 -5.65 -22.87
C ALA A 124 -7.95 -4.71 -22.69
N ASP A 125 -7.93 -3.89 -21.64
CA ASP A 125 -6.86 -2.94 -21.30
C ASP A 125 -6.06 -3.32 -20.03
N GLY A 126 -6.28 -4.51 -19.47
CA GLY A 126 -5.70 -4.94 -18.19
C GLY A 126 -4.18 -4.89 -18.17
N ASP A 127 -3.54 -5.31 -19.26
CA ASP A 127 -2.08 -5.39 -19.41
C ASP A 127 -1.43 -4.01 -19.40
N GLN A 128 -2.05 -3.03 -20.07
CA GLN A 128 -1.53 -1.67 -20.16
C GLN A 128 -1.61 -0.96 -18.80
N ARG A 129 -2.66 -1.23 -18.01
CA ARG A 129 -2.82 -0.72 -16.64
C ARG A 129 -1.86 -1.39 -15.66
N ALA A 130 -1.70 -2.70 -15.77
CA ALA A 130 -0.73 -3.47 -14.99
C ALA A 130 0.70 -2.93 -15.19
N GLY A 131 1.10 -2.66 -16.44
CA GLY A 131 2.41 -2.07 -16.75
C GLY A 131 2.64 -0.68 -16.15
N ARG A 132 1.60 0.17 -16.03
CA ARG A 132 1.72 1.46 -15.32
C ARG A 132 1.98 1.28 -13.83
N HIS A 133 1.30 0.33 -13.20
CA HIS A 133 1.50 0.05 -11.78
C HIS A 133 2.87 -0.59 -11.51
N LEU A 134 3.35 -1.47 -12.39
CA LEU A 134 4.67 -2.10 -12.28
C LEU A 134 5.80 -1.05 -12.29
N ARG A 135 5.77 -0.09 -13.22
CA ARG A 135 6.74 1.01 -13.25
C ARG A 135 6.76 1.84 -11.96
N GLY A 136 5.57 2.02 -11.35
CA GLY A 136 5.46 2.70 -10.06
C GLY A 136 6.06 1.89 -8.89
N VAL A 137 6.09 0.55 -8.99
CA VAL A 137 6.76 -0.32 -8.01
C VAL A 137 8.28 -0.24 -8.18
N GLU A 138 8.78 -0.38 -9.41
CA GLU A 138 10.22 -0.31 -9.72
C GLU A 138 10.84 1.00 -9.25
N ALA A 139 10.17 2.13 -9.52
CA ALA A 139 10.62 3.45 -9.07
C ALA A 139 10.69 3.58 -7.55
N ALA A 140 9.77 2.94 -6.82
CA ALA A 140 9.76 2.96 -5.35
C ALA A 140 10.87 2.08 -4.75
N LEU A 141 11.16 0.93 -5.38
CA LEU A 141 12.23 0.03 -4.94
C LEU A 141 13.63 0.64 -5.16
N LEU A 142 13.84 1.34 -6.28
CA LEU A 142 15.11 2.05 -6.52
C LEU A 142 15.36 3.17 -5.49
N GLY A 143 14.31 3.89 -5.09
CA GLY A 143 14.40 4.93 -4.07
C GLY A 143 14.61 4.42 -2.64
N ALA A 144 14.28 3.16 -2.35
CA ALA A 144 14.45 2.55 -1.02
C ALA A 144 15.85 1.92 -0.82
N CYS A 145 16.64 1.76 -1.89
CA CYS A 145 18.01 1.23 -1.86
C CYS A 145 19.08 2.33 -1.94
N SER A 146 18.68 3.60 -1.96
CA SER A 146 19.55 4.80 -1.98
C SER A 146 19.66 5.40 -0.58
#